data_AF-M1F7C0-F1
#
_entry.id   AF-M1F7C0-F1
#
_cell.length_a   1.000
_cell.length_b   1.000
_cell.length_c   1.000
_cell.angle_alpha   90.00
_cell.angle_beta   90.00
_cell.angle_gamma   90.00
#
_symmetry.space_group_name_H-M   'P 1'
#
loop_
_entity.id
_entity.type
_entity.pdbx_description
1 polymer ?
#
loop_
_entity_poly.entity_id
_entity_poly.type
_entity_poly.pdbx_seq_one_letter_code
_entity_poly.pdbx_strand_id
1 'polypeptide(L)'
;MAVTASAFSSEIWRSSLLAFDRQQYDAALAFGMPRFTRVWRIVLPQVWRSSLPGLINETTMLIKSSPAIAVIGMVEITRAAQRVGARTYDPLPPLMVGLVLYVVIIFALVRLQRRLELSGDRLEPTQ
;
A
#
# COMPACT_ATOMS: atom_id res chain seq x y z
N MET A 1 -7.70 -6.40 10.14
CA MET A 1 -6.74 -5.62 9.33
C MET A 1 -6.14 -4.44 10.07
N ALA A 2 -6.92 -3.65 10.83
CA ALA A 2 -6.35 -2.52 11.59
C ALA A 2 -5.24 -2.94 12.58
N VAL A 3 -5.47 -4.01 13.36
CA VAL A 3 -4.48 -4.52 14.35
C VAL A 3 -3.21 -5.02 13.66
N THR A 4 -3.34 -5.78 12.58
CA THR A 4 -2.18 -6.31 11.84
C THR A 4 -1.39 -5.20 11.16
N ALA A 5 -2.07 -4.21 10.56
CA ALA A 5 -1.41 -3.04 9.98
C ALA A 5 -0.68 -2.20 11.04
N SER A 6 -1.27 -2.02 12.22
CA SER A 6 -0.57 -1.32 13.31
C SER A 6 0.67 -2.05 13.80
N ALA A 7 0.67 -3.40 13.78
CA ALA A 7 1.82 -4.20 14.17
C ALA A 7 2.96 -4.10 13.13
N PHE A 8 2.64 -4.22 11.84
CA PHE A 8 3.61 -4.06 10.75
C PHE A 8 4.20 -2.64 10.72
N SER A 9 3.34 -1.62 10.81
CA SER A 9 3.79 -0.24 10.90
C SER A 9 4.74 -0.02 12.09
N SER A 10 4.44 -0.59 13.26
CA SER A 10 5.31 -0.52 14.45
C SER A 10 6.68 -1.17 14.21
N GLU A 11 6.72 -2.28 13.48
CA GLU A 11 7.97 -2.97 13.13
C GLU A 11 8.82 -2.16 12.14
N ILE A 12 8.18 -1.45 11.18
CA ILE A 12 8.87 -0.53 10.28
C ILE A 12 9.51 0.63 11.07
N TRP A 13 8.78 1.20 12.03
CA TRP A 13 9.31 2.21 12.93
C TRP A 13 10.49 1.69 13.75
N ARG A 14 10.36 0.49 14.33
CA ARG A 14 11.40 -0.17 15.13
C ARG A 14 12.66 -0.42 14.29
N SER A 15 12.49 -0.97 13.09
CA SER A 15 13.58 -1.26 12.15
C SER A 15 14.31 0.03 11.75
N SER A 16 13.57 1.09 11.44
CA SER A 16 14.15 2.38 11.08
C SER A 16 14.87 3.06 12.25
N LEU A 17 14.41 2.84 13.49
CA LEU A 17 15.11 3.31 14.69
C LEU A 17 16.41 2.54 14.95
N LEU A 18 16.44 1.23 14.65
CA LEU A 18 17.62 0.38 14.78
C LEU A 18 18.66 0.62 13.68
N ALA A 19 18.21 0.98 12.49
CA ALA A 19 19.06 1.36 11.36
C ALA A 19 19.73 2.73 11.54
N PHE A 20 19.28 3.53 12.51
CA PHE A 20 19.84 4.85 12.78
C PHE A 20 21.29 4.77 13.26
N ASP A 21 22.17 5.55 12.62
CA ASP A 21 23.59 5.55 12.93
C ASP A 21 23.90 6.23 14.28
N ARG A 22 24.35 5.42 15.24
CA ARG A 22 24.71 5.85 16.58
C ARG A 22 25.86 6.87 16.60
N GLN A 23 26.73 6.86 15.59
CA GLN A 23 27.85 7.80 15.48
C GLN A 23 27.36 9.25 15.38
N GLN A 24 26.24 9.49 14.69
CA GLN A 24 25.68 10.84 14.58
C GLN A 24 25.11 11.34 15.91
N TYR A 25 24.55 10.43 16.70
CA TYR A 25 24.08 10.75 18.04
C TYR A 25 25.24 11.09 18.98
N ASP A 26 26.32 10.32 18.93
CA ASP A 26 27.53 10.54 19.73
C ASP A 26 28.27 11.83 19.30
N ALA A 27 28.31 12.14 17.99
CA ALA A 27 28.87 13.40 17.49
C ALA A 27 28.07 14.63 17.98
N ALA A 28 26.74 14.55 17.95
CA ALA A 28 25.89 15.61 18.48
C ALA A 28 26.01 15.76 20.01
N LEU A 29 26.33 14.66 20.72
CA LEU A 29 26.63 14.66 22.14
C LEU A 29 27.98 15.34 22.44
N ALA A 30 29.01 15.06 21.64
CA ALA A 30 30.32 15.71 21.74
C ALA A 30 30.24 17.23 21.48
N PHE A 31 29.34 17.67 20.60
CA PHE A 31 29.05 19.10 20.35
C PHE A 31 28.19 19.77 21.44
N GLY A 32 27.84 19.06 22.52
CA GLY A 32 27.08 19.62 23.63
C GLY A 32 25.59 19.86 23.32
N MET A 33 25.03 19.28 22.26
CA MET A 33 23.61 19.46 21.95
C MET A 33 22.73 18.81 23.03
N PRO A 34 21.70 19.52 23.53
CA PRO A 34 20.77 18.97 24.51
C PRO A 34 19.93 17.84 23.88
N ARG A 35 19.55 16.85 24.70
CA ARG A 35 18.82 15.63 24.27
C ARG A 35 17.65 15.94 23.35
N PHE A 36 16.83 16.93 23.73
CA PHE A 36 15.66 17.32 22.93
C PHE A 36 16.04 17.80 21.53
N THR A 37 17.06 18.64 21.41
CA THR A 37 17.53 19.15 20.11
C THR A 37 18.08 18.02 19.24
N ARG A 38 18.85 17.09 19.82
CA ARG A 38 19.39 15.93 19.08
C ARG A 38 18.28 15.04 18.53
N VAL A 39 17.29 14.71 19.35
CA VAL A 39 16.17 13.86 18.91
C VAL A 39 15.36 14.58 17.84
N TRP A 40 14.95 15.83 18.05
CA TRP A 40 14.08 16.55 17.12
C TRP A 40 14.75 16.92 15.80
N ARG A 41 16.04 17.28 15.81
CA ARG A 41 16.75 17.75 14.60
C ARG A 41 17.54 16.67 13.86
N ILE A 42 17.94 15.59 14.52
CA ILE A 42 18.81 14.56 13.93
C ILE A 42 18.06 13.24 13.79
N VAL A 43 17.65 12.66 14.92
CA VAL A 43 17.07 11.31 14.96
C VAL A 43 15.72 11.27 14.25
N LEU A 44 14.78 12.12 14.66
CA LEU A 44 13.39 12.10 14.17
C LEU A 44 13.29 12.27 12.64
N PRO A 45 13.90 13.29 12.00
CA PRO A 45 13.78 13.48 10.56
C PRO A 45 14.49 12.39 9.74
N GLN A 46 15.55 11.77 10.26
CA GLN A 46 16.22 10.68 9.56
C GLN A 46 15.45 9.38 9.64
N VAL A 47 15.01 9.00 10.85
CA VAL A 47 14.13 7.84 11.04
C VAL A 47 12.87 8.00 10.21
N TRP A 48 12.24 9.18 10.20
CA TRP A 48 11.07 9.45 9.38
C TRP A 48 11.31 9.17 7.88
N ARG A 49 12.41 9.69 7.32
CA ARG A 49 12.76 9.48 5.92
C ARG A 49 13.10 8.01 5.61
N SER A 50 13.73 7.31 6.56
CA SER A 50 14.06 5.89 6.44
C SER A 50 12.83 4.99 6.51
N SER A 51 11.83 5.33 7.33
CA SER A 51 10.57 4.57 7.45
C SER A 51 9.65 4.75 6.25
N LEU A 52 9.75 5.88 5.55
CA LEU A 52 8.81 6.28 4.49
C LEU A 52 8.63 5.23 3.38
N PRO A 53 9.69 4.65 2.78
CA PRO A 53 9.56 3.63 1.75
C PRO A 53 8.79 2.40 2.23
N GLY A 54 9.07 1.92 3.44
CA GLY A 54 8.39 0.78 4.05
C GLY A 54 6.90 1.03 4.29
N LEU A 55 6.56 2.21 4.85
CA LEU A 55 5.17 2.61 5.10
C LEU A 55 4.36 2.75 3.81
N ILE A 56 4.97 3.29 2.74
CA ILE A 56 4.34 3.40 1.42
C ILE A 56 4.10 2.00 0.84
N ASN A 57 5.06 1.09 0.98
CA ASN A 57 4.92 -0.29 0.52
C ASN A 57 3.78 -1.01 1.25
N GLU A 58 3.74 -0.92 2.58
CA GLU A 58 2.66 -1.49 3.39
C GLU A 58 1.30 -0.91 3.01
N THR A 59 1.19 0.42 2.89
CA THR A 59 -0.05 1.08 2.50
C THR A 59 -0.52 0.65 1.10
N THR A 60 0.42 0.51 0.16
CA THR A 60 0.12 0.01 -1.19
C THR A 60 -0.38 -1.43 -1.17
N MET A 61 0.23 -2.28 -0.34
CA MET A 61 -0.22 -3.66 -0.16
C MET A 61 -1.62 -3.72 0.47
N LEU A 62 -1.88 -2.89 1.47
CA LEU A 62 -3.20 -2.78 2.10
C LEU A 62 -4.27 -2.33 1.09
N ILE A 63 -3.97 -1.36 0.23
CA ILE A 63 -4.87 -0.91 -0.84
C ILE A 63 -5.13 -2.05 -1.84
N LYS A 64 -4.09 -2.76 -2.27
CA LYS A 64 -4.22 -3.91 -3.20
C LYS A 64 -5.03 -5.05 -2.59
N SER A 65 -4.83 -5.32 -1.30
CA SER A 65 -5.53 -6.39 -0.59
C SER A 65 -6.95 -6.02 -0.18
N SER A 66 -7.33 -4.73 -0.32
CA SER A 66 -8.66 -4.25 0.06
C SER A 66 -9.73 -4.82 -0.87
N PRO A 67 -10.60 -5.72 -0.38
CA PRO A 67 -11.70 -6.27 -1.17
C PRO A 67 -12.69 -5.18 -1.59
N ALA A 68 -12.66 -4.01 -0.93
CA ALA A 68 -13.58 -2.92 -1.15
C ALA A 68 -13.54 -2.41 -2.60
N ILE A 69 -12.36 -2.31 -3.22
CA ILE A 69 -12.26 -1.81 -4.60
C ILE A 69 -12.91 -2.79 -5.59
N ALA A 70 -12.67 -4.10 -5.41
CA ALA A 70 -13.28 -5.15 -6.23
C ALA A 70 -14.79 -5.21 -6.03
N VAL A 71 -15.27 -5.12 -4.78
CA VAL A 71 -16.70 -5.15 -4.44
C VAL A 71 -17.41 -3.90 -4.97
N ILE A 72 -16.84 -2.70 -4.80
CA ILE A 72 -17.41 -1.45 -5.33
C ILE A 72 -17.49 -1.51 -6.86
N GLY A 73 -16.42 -1.97 -7.53
CA GLY A 73 -16.41 -2.15 -8.99
C GLY A 73 -17.48 -3.13 -9.47
N MET A 74 -17.65 -4.27 -8.79
CA MET A 74 -18.68 -5.25 -9.09
C MET A 74 -20.09 -4.67 -8.92
N VAL A 75 -20.33 -3.93 -7.83
CA VAL A 75 -21.62 -3.29 -7.55
C VAL A 75 -21.96 -2.27 -8.63
N GLU A 76 -21.01 -1.43 -9.03
CA GLU A 76 -21.24 -0.41 -10.06
C GLU A 76 -21.50 -1.02 -11.44
N ILE A 77 -20.76 -2.05 -11.84
CA ILE A 77 -21.00 -2.79 -13.10
C ILE A 77 -22.38 -3.44 -13.09
N THR A 78 -22.75 -4.09 -11.99
CA THR A 78 -24.06 -4.74 -11.85
C THR A 78 -25.20 -3.72 -11.90
N ARG A 79 -25.05 -2.57 -11.22
CA ARG A 79 -26.01 -1.46 -11.28
C ARG A 79 -26.12 -0.85 -12.67
N ALA A 80 -25.01 -0.72 -13.39
CA ALA A 80 -25.01 -0.26 -14.77
C ALA A 80 -25.77 -1.23 -15.68
N ALA A 81 -25.48 -2.53 -15.57
CA ALA A 81 -26.17 -3.58 -16.31
C ALA A 81 -27.68 -3.60 -16.01
N GLN A 82 -28.08 -3.50 -14.75
CA GLN A 82 -29.50 -3.44 -14.38
C GLN A 82 -30.20 -2.18 -14.90
N ARG A 83 -29.54 -1.02 -14.90
CA ARG A 83 -30.11 0.22 -15.50
C ARG A 83 -30.37 0.07 -16.99
N VAL A 84 -29.47 -0.60 -17.71
CA VAL A 84 -29.66 -0.87 -19.15
C VAL A 84 -30.76 -1.89 -19.34
N GLY A 85 -30.76 -2.99 -18.58
CA GLY A 85 -31.80 -4.02 -18.63
C GLY A 85 -33.20 -3.49 -18.34
N ALA A 86 -33.33 -2.56 -17.39
CA ALA A 86 -34.60 -1.90 -17.07
C ALA A 86 -35.10 -0.99 -18.20
N ARG A 87 -34.21 -0.43 -19.03
CA ARG A 87 -34.58 0.38 -20.20
C ARG A 87 -34.99 -0.48 -21.39
N THR A 88 -34.32 -1.62 -21.56
CA THR A 88 -34.56 -2.53 -22.68
C THR A 88 -35.66 -3.56 -22.37
N TYR A 89 -36.16 -3.60 -21.13
CA TYR A 89 -37.05 -4.64 -20.59
C TYR A 89 -36.51 -6.08 -20.71
N ASP A 90 -35.21 -6.21 -20.99
CA ASP A 90 -34.50 -7.47 -21.10
C ASP A 90 -33.21 -7.39 -20.26
N PRO A 91 -33.22 -7.93 -19.03
CA PRO A 91 -32.12 -7.81 -18.10
C PRO A 91 -30.97 -8.81 -18.36
N LEU A 92 -31.22 -9.90 -19.09
CA LEU A 92 -30.23 -10.96 -19.27
C LEU A 92 -29.01 -10.52 -20.10
N PRO A 93 -29.16 -9.91 -21.30
CA PRO A 93 -28.01 -9.52 -22.11
C PRO A 93 -27.08 -8.49 -21.43
N PRO A 94 -27.59 -7.41 -20.79
CA PRO A 94 -26.73 -6.44 -20.10
C PRO A 94 -25.96 -7.04 -18.91
N LEU A 95 -26.57 -7.97 -18.18
CA LEU A 95 -25.90 -8.66 -17.07
C LEU A 95 -24.76 -9.56 -17.57
N MET A 96 -24.94 -10.26 -18.69
CA MET A 96 -23.88 -11.07 -19.32
C MET A 96 -22.70 -10.21 -19.79
N VAL A 97 -22.97 -9.03 -20.37
CA VAL A 97 -21.92 -8.07 -20.73
C VAL A 97 -21.19 -7.58 -19.49
N GLY A 98 -21.91 -7.25 -18.41
CA GLY A 98 -21.32 -6.85 -17.14
C GLY A 98 -20.40 -7.93 -16.54
N LEU A 99 -20.82 -9.20 -16.60
CA LEU A 99 -20.02 -10.34 -16.15
C LEU A 99 -18.71 -10.46 -16.94
N VAL A 100 -18.76 -10.41 -18.26
CA VAL A 100 -17.55 -10.47 -19.12
C VAL A 100 -16.61 -9.31 -18.81
N LEU A 101 -17.16 -8.10 -18.65
CA LEU A 101 -16.39 -6.90 -18.38
C LEU A 101 -15.68 -6.99 -17.01
N TYR A 102 -16.35 -7.55 -16.01
CA TYR A 102 -15.76 -7.84 -14.70
C TYR A 102 -14.60 -8.84 -14.78
N VAL A 103 -14.78 -9.94 -15.53
CA VAL A 103 -13.71 -10.95 -15.75
C VAL A 103 -12.50 -10.32 -16.43
N VAL A 104 -12.71 -9.46 -17.43
CA VAL A 104 -11.63 -8.75 -18.13
C VAL A 104 -10.87 -7.83 -17.18
N ILE A 105 -11.57 -7.07 -16.32
CA ILE A 105 -10.94 -6.18 -15.35
C ILE A 105 -10.09 -6.96 -14.34
N ILE A 106 -10.63 -8.04 -13.76
CA ILE A 106 -9.86 -8.89 -12.84
C ILE A 106 -8.63 -9.46 -13.54
N PHE A 107 -8.81 -10.00 -14.75
CA PHE A 107 -7.71 -10.57 -15.51
C PHE A 107 -6.61 -9.54 -15.79
N ALA A 108 -6.98 -8.30 -16.15
CA ALA A 108 -6.04 -7.21 -16.36
C ALA A 108 -5.31 -6.82 -15.07
N LEU A 109 -6.01 -6.71 -13.94
CA LEU A 109 -5.45 -6.41 -12.63
C LEU A 109 -4.44 -7.46 -12.17
N VAL A 110 -4.80 -8.76 -12.27
CA VAL A 110 -3.90 -9.88 -11.92
C VAL A 110 -2.66 -9.88 -12.81
N ARG A 111 -2.82 -9.56 -14.10
CA ARG A 111 -1.70 -9.50 -15.05
C ARG A 111 -0.79 -8.30 -14.77
N LEU A 112 -1.35 -7.15 -14.42
CA LEU A 112 -0.57 -5.97 -14.00
C LEU A 112 0.17 -6.24 -12.69
N GLN A 113 -0.48 -6.88 -11.72
CA GLN A 113 0.13 -7.29 -10.46
C GLN A 113 1.36 -8.16 -10.71
N ARG A 114 1.24 -9.22 -11.51
CA ARG A 114 2.39 -10.09 -11.87
C ARG A 114 3.53 -9.32 -12.53
N ARG A 115 3.22 -8.31 -13.36
CA ARG A 115 4.25 -7.47 -13.99
C ARG A 115 4.98 -6.58 -12.99
N LEU A 116 4.27 -6.06 -11.99
CA LEU A 116 4.83 -5.25 -10.92
C LEU A 116 5.66 -6.08 -9.94
N GLU A 117 5.21 -7.29 -9.59
CA GLU A 117 5.97 -8.24 -8.76
C GLU A 117 7.32 -8.60 -9.42
N LEU A 118 7.31 -8.93 -10.71
CA LEU A 118 8.54 -9.22 -11.48
C LEU A 118 9.48 -8.02 -11.65
N SER A 119 9.00 -6.80 -11.42
CA SER A 119 9.82 -5.57 -11.48
C SER A 119 10.30 -5.13 -10.09
N GLY A 120 9.57 -5.46 -9.04
CA GLY A 120 9.93 -5.21 -7.64
C GLY A 120 11.02 -6.14 -7.11
N ASP A 121 11.14 -7.34 -7.69
CA ASP A 121 12.19 -8.33 -7.39
C ASP A 121 13.62 -7.86 -7.73
N ARG A 122 13.77 -6.68 -8.35
CA ARG A 122 15.08 -6.03 -8.58
C ARG A 122 15.54 -5.14 -7.43
N LEU A 123 14.72 -4.93 -6.40
CA LEU A 123 15.05 -4.11 -5.21
C LEU A 123 15.19 -4.92 -3.92
N GLU A 124 15.03 -6.24 -3.97
CA GLU A 124 15.46 -7.16 -2.91
C GLU A 124 16.75 -7.87 -3.33
N PRO A 125 17.94 -7.25 -3.20
CA PRO A 125 19.14 -8.04 -3.05
C PRO A 125 19.06 -8.70 -1.68
N THR A 126 18.68 -9.98 -1.66
CA THR A 126 19.05 -10.98 -0.65
C THR A 126 19.06 -10.52 0.81
N GLN A 127 18.02 -10.90 1.55
CA GLN A 127 18.18 -11.55 2.86
C GLN A 127 17.14 -12.65 2.97
#